data_AF-A0A972TX56-F1
#
_entry.id   AF-A0A972TX56-F1
#
_cell.length_a   1.000
_cell.length_b   1.000
_cell.length_c   1.000
_cell.angle_alpha   90.00
_cell.angle_beta   90.00
_cell.angle_gamma   90.00
#
_symmetry.space_group_name_H-M   'P 1'
#
loop_
_entity.id
_entity.type
_entity.pdbx_description
1 polymer ?
#
loop_
_entity_poly.entity_id
_entity_poly.type
_entity_poly.pdbx_seq_one_letter_code
_entity_poly.pdbx_strand_id
1 'polypeptide(L)'
;MGIWDDYSASSVIETTNIDTGTVTVDSFGDTEGKGVIWQYVIDKGSGTNMRVGIIKSVWDTVADSSPVMMPDEFSSDIGTTLGVVSFAVDKSSNTVRLRATVTSDDWAFYAVRTFLGIS
;
A
#
# COMPACT_ATOMS: atom_id res chain seq x y z
N MET A 1 -32.94 5.77 -14.10
CA MET A 1 -31.52 6.16 -14.27
C MET A 1 -30.77 5.34 -13.24
N GLY A 2 -30.14 4.24 -13.64
CA GLY A 2 -29.50 3.32 -12.70
C GLY A 2 -28.35 4.03 -12.02
N ILE A 3 -28.34 4.01 -10.69
CA ILE A 3 -27.17 4.37 -9.90
C ILE A 3 -26.12 3.34 -10.29
N TRP A 4 -25.05 3.79 -10.95
CA TRP A 4 -23.81 3.04 -10.97
C TRP A 4 -23.30 3.13 -9.54
N ASP A 5 -23.67 2.17 -8.69
CA ASP A 5 -23.05 2.07 -7.38
C ASP A 5 -21.57 1.80 -7.66
N ASP A 6 -20.73 2.77 -7.35
CA ASP A 6 -19.28 2.63 -7.44
C ASP A 6 -18.90 1.47 -6.50
N TYR A 7 -18.59 0.30 -7.07
CA TYR A 7 -18.09 -0.90 -6.38
C TYR A 7 -16.68 -0.71 -5.76
N SER A 8 -16.29 0.54 -5.55
CA SER A 8 -14.98 0.94 -5.07
C SER A 8 -15.10 2.11 -4.12
N ALA A 9 -14.48 1.97 -2.95
CA ALA A 9 -14.29 3.06 -2.00
C ALA A 9 -12.82 3.47 -2.01
N SER A 10 -12.55 4.76 -2.15
CA SER A 10 -11.19 5.31 -2.17
C SER A 10 -10.88 6.17 -0.95
N SER A 11 -9.64 6.16 -0.50
CA SER A 11 -9.17 6.94 0.65
C SER A 11 -7.73 7.42 0.43
N VAL A 12 -7.40 8.61 0.93
CA VAL A 12 -6.03 9.13 0.92
C VAL A 12 -5.30 8.60 2.15
N ILE A 13 -4.09 8.11 1.93
CA ILE A 13 -3.18 7.59 2.95
C ILE A 13 -1.92 8.44 2.96
N GLU A 14 -1.47 8.80 4.16
CA GLU A 14 -0.23 9.52 4.38
C GLU A 14 0.48 8.92 5.61
N THR A 15 1.74 8.54 5.44
CA THR A 15 2.63 8.17 6.55
C THR A 15 3.96 8.87 6.34
N THR A 16 4.28 9.81 7.22
CA THR A 16 5.53 10.59 7.19
C THR A 16 6.51 10.08 8.25
N ASN A 17 7.80 10.40 8.09
CA ASN A 17 8.87 10.03 9.02
C ASN A 17 8.96 8.51 9.24
N ILE A 18 8.94 7.76 8.14
CA ILE A 18 9.22 6.33 8.14
C ILE A 18 10.72 6.17 8.28
N ASP A 19 11.12 5.79 9.49
CA ASP A 19 12.51 5.50 9.85
C ASP A 19 12.87 4.05 9.56
N THR A 20 14.16 3.73 9.69
CA THR A 20 14.71 2.38 9.48
C THR A 20 13.88 1.24 10.10
N GLY A 21 13.72 0.16 9.33
CA GLY A 21 13.00 -1.04 9.74
C GLY A 21 11.67 -1.22 9.00
N THR A 22 10.77 -2.05 9.56
CA THR A 22 9.48 -2.39 8.95
C THR A 22 8.34 -1.70 9.67
N VAL A 23 7.66 -0.77 8.98
CA VAL A 23 6.56 0.03 9.50
C VAL A 23 5.26 -0.32 8.77
N THR A 24 4.12 -0.20 9.46
CA THR A 24 2.80 -0.27 8.84
C THR A 24 2.44 1.11 8.29
N VAL A 25 2.30 1.23 6.97
CA VAL A 25 1.95 2.50 6.29
C VAL A 25 0.48 2.58 5.92
N ASP A 26 -0.24 1.45 5.98
CA ASP A 26 -1.68 1.41 5.91
C ASP A 26 -2.22 0.15 6.58
N SER A 27 -3.44 0.22 7.12
CA SER A 27 -4.14 -0.94 7.66
C SER A 27 -5.65 -0.76 7.61
N PHE A 28 -6.36 -1.87 7.43
CA PHE A 28 -7.81 -1.90 7.38
C PHE A 28 -8.36 -3.29 7.73
N GLY A 29 -9.67 -3.37 7.96
CA GLY A 29 -10.35 -4.63 8.22
C GLY A 29 -10.41 -5.52 6.98
N ASP A 30 -10.22 -6.83 7.14
CA ASP A 30 -10.28 -7.78 6.02
C ASP A 30 -11.69 -7.91 5.39
N THR A 31 -12.72 -7.31 6.01
CA THR A 31 -14.08 -7.22 5.47
C THR A 31 -14.36 -5.95 4.66
N GLU A 32 -13.40 -5.01 4.55
CA GLU A 32 -13.60 -3.76 3.80
C GLU A 32 -13.63 -3.96 2.27
N GLY A 33 -13.16 -5.11 1.78
CA GLY A 33 -13.20 -5.48 0.37
C GLY A 33 -12.65 -6.88 0.15
N LYS A 34 -12.56 -7.27 -1.12
CA LYS A 34 -11.92 -8.55 -1.54
C LYS A 34 -10.55 -8.35 -2.16
N GLY A 35 -10.24 -7.10 -2.49
CA GLY A 35 -8.96 -6.68 -3.01
C GLY A 35 -8.75 -5.20 -2.79
N VAL A 36 -7.52 -4.76 -3.00
CA VAL A 36 -7.12 -3.37 -2.81
C VAL A 36 -6.06 -2.98 -3.84
N ILE A 37 -6.10 -1.71 -4.23
CA ILE A 37 -5.06 -1.05 -5.01
C ILE A 37 -4.55 0.14 -4.21
N TRP A 38 -3.24 0.25 -4.05
CA TRP A 38 -2.59 1.48 -3.60
C TRP A 38 -1.83 2.09 -4.78
N GLN A 39 -2.26 3.26 -5.23
CA GLN A 39 -1.48 4.09 -6.14
C GLN A 39 -0.67 5.06 -5.29
N TYR A 40 0.65 4.94 -5.29
CA TYR A 40 1.49 5.54 -4.27
C TYR A 40 2.64 6.39 -4.84
N VAL A 41 3.13 7.30 -4.01
CA VAL A 41 4.43 7.95 -4.11
C VAL A 41 5.20 7.65 -2.83
N ILE A 42 6.46 7.24 -2.97
CA ILE A 42 7.42 7.21 -1.87
C ILE A 42 8.47 8.30 -2.11
N ASP A 43 8.75 9.10 -1.09
CA ASP A 43 9.70 10.22 -1.15
C ASP A 43 10.55 10.28 0.12
N LYS A 44 11.85 10.53 -0.02
CA LYS A 44 12.77 10.83 1.10
C LYS A 44 12.72 12.31 1.52
N GLY A 45 11.52 12.90 1.53
CA GLY A 45 11.18 14.24 2.03
C GLY A 45 11.79 15.46 1.31
N SER A 46 12.64 15.26 0.29
CA SER A 46 13.39 16.35 -0.38
C SER A 46 13.26 16.32 -1.91
N GLY A 47 12.46 15.41 -2.45
CA GLY A 47 12.34 15.24 -3.90
C GLY A 47 13.58 14.63 -4.58
N THR A 48 14.59 14.22 -3.80
CA THR A 48 15.86 13.70 -4.32
C THR A 48 15.86 12.20 -4.51
N ASN A 49 15.00 11.47 -3.78
CA ASN A 49 14.83 10.03 -3.88
C ASN A 49 13.34 9.70 -3.89
N MET A 50 12.81 9.38 -5.07
CA MET A 50 11.36 9.19 -5.26
C MET A 50 11.04 8.15 -6.31
N ARG A 51 9.92 7.46 -6.10
CA ARG A 51 9.22 6.72 -7.16
C ARG A 51 7.71 6.78 -6.97
N VAL A 52 6.99 6.63 -8.07
CA VAL A 52 5.54 6.39 -8.09
C VAL A 52 5.28 4.93 -8.46
N GLY A 53 4.28 4.31 -7.86
CA GLY A 53 3.94 2.93 -8.18
C GLY A 53 2.52 2.52 -7.83
N ILE A 54 2.24 1.25 -8.10
CA ILE A 54 0.94 0.63 -7.86
C ILE A 54 1.18 -0.72 -7.20
N ILE A 55 0.59 -0.88 -6.01
CA ILE A 55 0.55 -2.15 -5.27
C ILE A 55 -0.86 -2.71 -5.36
N LYS A 56 -0.98 -3.99 -5.67
CA LYS A 56 -2.26 -4.70 -5.80
C LYS A 56 -2.23 -5.94 -4.93
N SER A 57 -3.28 -6.17 -4.16
CA SER A 57 -3.37 -7.35 -3.30
C SER A 57 -4.81 -7.86 -3.16
N VAL A 58 -4.93 -9.17 -2.93
CA VAL A 58 -6.17 -9.87 -2.59
C VAL A 58 -5.92 -10.75 -1.38
N TRP A 59 -6.98 -11.07 -0.63
CA TRP A 59 -6.91 -11.92 0.56
C TRP A 59 -8.18 -12.77 0.70
N ASP A 60 -8.06 -13.85 1.45
CA ASP A 60 -9.24 -14.62 1.91
C ASP A 60 -9.73 -14.03 3.24
N THR A 61 -11.05 -13.91 3.41
CA THR A 61 -11.71 -13.47 4.65
C THR A 61 -12.09 -14.63 5.56
N VAL A 62 -12.07 -15.87 5.06
CA VAL A 62 -12.50 -17.08 5.77
C VAL A 62 -11.33 -17.78 6.47
N ALA A 63 -10.14 -17.76 5.87
CA ALA A 63 -8.92 -18.31 6.43
C ALA A 63 -7.90 -17.22 6.78
N ASP A 64 -7.06 -17.48 7.78
CA ASP A 64 -5.86 -16.66 8.06
C ASP A 64 -4.75 -17.01 7.06
N SER A 65 -5.05 -16.77 5.79
CA SER A 65 -4.12 -16.98 4.68
C SER A 65 -3.28 -15.74 4.44
N SER A 66 -2.06 -15.95 3.98
CA SER A 66 -1.20 -14.84 3.54
C SER A 66 -1.85 -14.15 2.33
N PRO A 67 -1.99 -12.81 2.35
CA PRO A 67 -2.45 -12.07 1.18
C PRO A 67 -1.57 -12.37 -0.04
N VAL A 68 -2.20 -12.40 -1.21
CA VAL A 68 -1.48 -12.52 -2.48
C VAL A 68 -1.27 -11.11 -3.03
N MET A 69 -0.06 -10.62 -2.86
CA MET A 69 0.40 -9.37 -3.44
C MET A 69 0.97 -9.62 -4.85
N MET A 70 0.50 -8.87 -5.84
CA MET A 70 1.19 -8.82 -7.13
C MET A 70 2.50 -8.04 -6.96
N PRO A 71 3.55 -8.39 -7.75
CA PRO A 71 4.79 -7.62 -7.75
C PRO A 71 4.53 -6.11 -7.86
N ASP A 72 5.24 -5.33 -7.05
CA ASP A 72 5.18 -3.87 -7.08
C ASP A 72 5.54 -3.36 -8.49
N GLU A 73 4.64 -2.59 -9.09
CA GLU A 73 4.80 -1.97 -10.41
C GLU A 73 5.09 -0.49 -10.20
N PHE A 74 6.29 -0.02 -10.53
CA PHE A 74 6.72 1.34 -10.24
C PHE A 74 7.50 1.98 -11.40
N SER A 75 7.57 3.31 -11.38
CA SER A 75 8.34 4.11 -12.34
C SER A 75 9.85 3.87 -12.21
N SER A 76 10.65 4.42 -13.12
CA SER A 76 12.06 4.63 -12.79
C SER A 76 12.21 5.54 -11.56
N ASP A 77 13.29 5.33 -10.80
CA ASP A 77 13.60 6.14 -9.64
C ASP A 77 14.14 7.52 -10.05
N ILE A 78 13.73 8.56 -9.33
CA ILE A 78 14.57 9.74 -9.12
C ILE A 78 15.46 9.39 -7.93
N GLY A 79 16.78 9.51 -8.09
CA GLY A 79 17.74 9.08 -7.07
C GLY A 79 17.73 7.56 -6.86
N THR A 80 17.81 7.13 -5.60
CA THR A 80 17.83 5.70 -5.22
C THR A 80 16.66 5.40 -4.29
N THR A 81 15.72 4.58 -4.76
CA THR A 81 14.68 3.99 -3.89
C THR A 81 14.73 2.46 -3.91
N LEU A 82 15.17 1.87 -5.02
CA LEU A 82 15.37 0.41 -5.11
C LEU A 82 16.46 -0.08 -4.17
N GLY A 83 16.18 -1.18 -3.47
CA GLY A 83 17.05 -1.72 -2.42
C GLY A 83 17.05 -0.92 -1.12
N VAL A 84 16.45 0.27 -1.11
CA VAL A 84 16.27 1.10 0.10
C VAL A 84 14.85 0.97 0.65
N VAL A 85 13.85 0.91 -0.22
CA VAL A 85 12.44 0.76 0.13
C VAL A 85 11.83 -0.46 -0.56
N SER A 86 11.21 -1.32 0.22
CA SER A 86 10.39 -2.44 -0.25
C SER A 86 9.03 -2.47 0.43
N PHE A 87 8.05 -3.03 -0.27
CA PHE A 87 6.68 -3.16 0.23
C PHE A 87 6.27 -4.63 0.30
N ALA A 88 5.46 -4.95 1.31
CA ALA A 88 4.82 -6.24 1.47
C ALA A 88 3.40 -6.04 2.01
N VAL A 89 2.48 -6.92 1.64
CA VAL A 89 1.16 -6.96 2.25
C VAL A 89 1.08 -8.20 3.13
N ASP A 90 0.71 -8.00 4.40
CA ASP A 90 0.45 -9.09 5.33
C ASP A 90 -0.97 -9.01 5.88
N LYS A 91 -1.44 -10.13 6.42
CA LYS A 91 -2.68 -10.22 7.18
C LYS A 91 -2.34 -10.78 8.55
N SER A 92 -2.92 -10.19 9.58
CA SER A 92 -2.81 -10.64 10.96
C SER A 92 -4.19 -10.63 11.59
N SER A 93 -4.76 -11.82 11.80
CA SER A 93 -6.18 -11.95 12.16
C SER A 93 -7.05 -11.18 11.15
N ASN A 94 -7.97 -10.33 11.59
CA ASN A 94 -8.92 -9.64 10.72
C ASN A 94 -8.38 -8.30 10.17
N THR A 95 -7.06 -8.11 10.16
CA THR A 95 -6.42 -6.86 9.73
C THR A 95 -5.45 -7.13 8.59
N VAL A 96 -5.68 -6.48 7.46
CA VAL A 96 -4.74 -6.44 6.33
C VAL A 96 -3.88 -5.19 6.49
N ARG A 97 -2.58 -5.33 6.25
CA ARG A 97 -1.60 -4.25 6.43
C ARG A 97 -0.69 -4.13 5.23
N LEU A 98 -0.48 -2.90 4.77
CA LEU A 98 0.64 -2.56 3.89
C LEU A 98 1.86 -2.24 4.75
N ARG A 99 2.93 -3.00 4.56
CA ARG A 99 4.19 -2.88 5.27
C ARG A 99 5.22 -2.26 4.35
N ALA A 100 5.85 -1.17 4.79
CA ALA A 100 7.05 -0.64 4.17
C ALA A 100 8.27 -1.09 4.98
N THR A 101 9.31 -1.57 4.32
CA THR A 101 10.61 -1.79 4.95
C THR A 101 11.61 -0.83 4.32
N VAL A 102 12.24 0.00 5.16
CA VAL A 102 13.22 1.00 4.72
C VAL A 102 14.58 0.79 5.40
N THR A 103 15.66 1.06 4.68
CA THR A 103 17.05 0.93 5.20
C THR A 103 17.73 2.26 5.51
N SER A 104 16.99 3.37 5.40
CA SER A 104 17.42 4.71 5.81
C SER A 104 16.23 5.51 6.32
N ASP A 105 16.50 6.61 7.02
CA ASP A 105 15.46 7.39 7.72
C ASP A 105 14.78 8.44 6.83
N ASP A 106 13.72 9.06 7.36
CA ASP A 106 13.00 10.20 6.79
C ASP A 106 12.27 9.92 5.46
N TRP A 107 11.67 8.73 5.31
CA TRP A 107 10.79 8.46 4.17
C TRP A 107 9.35 8.87 4.45
N ALA A 108 8.62 9.20 3.39
CA ALA A 108 7.20 9.47 3.40
C ALA A 108 6.50 8.65 2.33
N PHE A 109 5.36 8.07 2.70
CA PHE A 109 4.48 7.30 1.83
C PHE A 109 3.15 8.04 1.68
N TYR A 110 2.78 8.32 0.43
CA TYR A 110 1.51 8.92 0.06
C TYR A 110 0.80 7.97 -0.87
N ALA A 111 -0.49 7.70 -0.65
CA ALA A 111 -1.26 6.88 -1.58
C ALA A 111 -2.71 7.27 -1.68
N VAL A 112 -3.31 6.92 -2.82
CA VAL A 112 -4.76 6.69 -2.91
C VAL A 112 -4.97 5.18 -2.82
N ARG A 113 -5.64 4.75 -1.75
CA ARG A 113 -6.15 3.40 -1.60
C ARG A 113 -7.50 3.29 -2.29
N THR A 114 -7.75 2.19 -2.98
CA THR A 114 -9.07 1.85 -3.53
C THR A 114 -9.41 0.39 -3.21
N PHE A 115 -10.54 0.16 -2.52
CA PHE A 115 -11.07 -1.18 -2.33
C PHE A 115 -11.80 -1.68 -3.56
N LEU A 116 -11.73 -2.98 -3.78
CA LEU A 116 -12.40 -3.68 -4.85
C LEU A 116 -13.32 -4.76 -4.30
N GLY A 117 -14.50 -4.90 -4.90
CA GLY A 117 -15.46 -5.94 -4.52
C GLY A 117 -16.11 -5.69 -3.16
N ILE A 118 -16.36 -4.42 -2.84
CA ILE A 118 -17.19 -4.03 -1.70
C ILE A 118 -18.63 -4.50 -1.94
N SER A 119 -19.30 -5.00 -0.91
CA SER A 119 -20.70 -5.49 -0.98
C SER A 119 -21.39 -5.36 0.36
#